data_AF-A0A4S2G9Z7-F1
#
_entry.id   AF-A0A4S2G9Z7-F1
#
_cell.length_a   1.000
_cell.length_b   1.000
_cell.length_c   1.000
_cell.angle_alpha   90.00
_cell.angle_beta   90.00
_cell.angle_gamma   90.00
#
_symmetry.space_group_name_H-M   'P 1'
#
loop_
_entity.id
_entity.type
_entity.pdbx_description
1 polymer ?
#
loop_
_entity_poly.entity_id
_entity_poly.type
_entity_poly.pdbx_seq_one_letter_code
_entity_poly.pdbx_strand_id
1 'polypeptide(L)'
;MSEEKRKLSAFEAFKQTQLTFAEAEEKAKQEAGAPKVERFRIGEDGEYSIRVLPLAPSFDNEGNIIPMDRKGYEYAVHQFFLTIEVPGKKGKKPKKISIPVIRTTDKEVGKSVDLLDTYVKIGKEMYGDDEDLMKLLSASSYEGGIRWNYQHAIMVLDVSSDKERAKGPQLWQCSHSQYKDLDAAKMRLWAELKADDGQDTCPISGFTNAYPVKVIRTTENNKTGYKIEIGRKTLDITEAEAEKLLELPRLPEQLYRYTRYQLEATLVFLQQYDEKHDMEVCKEPDFIEAVEKLKGELSPEDTSHFDIATATNKEDGKDEVTIDSLYAEYDNITDQGLNDKSEEYKDLREKIRQFIEDKNLDVRISRTKNNLQLLEEVEEALDNQDKQPKEAPAEEPAPAPAQSRRRAPQPKVEEPEEDEDEEPEDGDSDSKEEEEAPAAPAPESGRRARRARPGSEEAAAPAPEPEADEEPEEAPAPESSRRRLHSRRLR
;
A
#
# COMPACT_ATOMS: atom_id res chain seq x y z
N MET A 1 57.17 10.65 43.34
CA MET A 1 55.99 10.74 44.22
C MET A 1 55.87 12.17 44.69
N SER A 2 54.87 12.89 44.20
CA SER A 2 54.44 14.20 44.69
C SER A 2 52.97 14.35 44.29
N GLU A 3 52.15 14.86 45.20
CA GLU A 3 50.70 14.70 45.14
C GLU A 3 50.01 15.93 44.53
N GLU A 4 49.60 15.86 43.27
CA GLU A 4 48.55 16.78 42.77
C GLU A 4 47.63 16.13 41.73
N LYS A 5 47.11 14.92 42.05
CA LYS A 5 45.85 14.46 41.43
C LYS A 5 44.72 15.40 41.89
N ARG A 6 44.54 16.52 41.18
CA ARG A 6 43.34 17.33 41.27
C ARG A 6 42.14 16.43 40.94
N LYS A 7 41.38 16.08 41.97
CA LYS A 7 40.01 15.60 41.79
C LYS A 7 39.28 16.72 41.05
N LEU A 8 38.57 16.39 39.96
CA LEU A 8 37.61 17.35 39.41
C LEU A 8 36.69 17.79 40.55
N SER A 9 36.32 19.07 40.58
CA SER A 9 35.28 19.50 41.51
C SER A 9 34.03 18.65 41.27
N ALA A 10 33.30 18.29 42.33
CA ALA A 10 32.05 17.53 42.17
C ALA A 10 31.09 18.26 41.20
N PHE A 11 31.07 19.59 41.22
CA PHE A 11 30.32 20.42 40.29
C PHE A 11 30.84 20.41 38.84
N GLU A 12 32.14 20.16 38.61
CA GLU A 12 32.70 20.02 37.26
C GLU A 12 32.40 18.63 36.70
N ALA A 13 32.57 17.58 37.52
CA ALA A 13 32.21 16.22 37.16
C ALA A 13 30.70 16.10 36.86
N PHE A 14 29.82 16.65 37.72
CA PHE A 14 28.38 16.63 37.48
C PHE A 14 27.97 17.48 36.27
N LYS A 15 28.66 18.58 35.96
CA LYS A 15 28.44 19.34 34.71
C LYS A 15 28.84 18.57 33.46
N GLN A 16 29.89 17.75 33.54
CA GLN A 16 30.30 16.87 32.43
C GLN A 16 29.35 15.67 32.25
N THR A 17 28.45 15.41 33.20
CA THR A 17 27.36 14.43 33.09
C THR A 17 25.98 15.08 32.98
N GLN A 18 25.89 16.38 32.67
CA GLN A 18 24.61 17.03 32.37
C GLN A 18 24.24 16.75 30.91
N LEU A 19 23.15 15.98 30.73
CA LEU A 19 22.54 15.72 29.43
C LEU A 19 22.27 17.04 28.70
N THR A 20 22.92 17.24 27.56
CA THR A 20 22.69 18.39 26.69
C THR A 20 21.37 18.24 25.93
N PHE A 21 20.89 19.34 25.32
CA PHE A 21 19.67 19.29 24.51
C PHE A 21 19.80 18.33 23.32
N ALA A 22 20.94 18.31 22.64
CA ALA A 22 21.19 17.40 21.52
C ALA A 22 21.23 15.92 21.96
N GLU A 23 21.89 15.59 23.08
CA GLU A 23 21.87 14.23 23.64
C GLU A 23 20.46 13.84 24.14
N ALA A 24 19.65 14.80 24.59
CA ALA A 24 18.25 14.56 24.96
C ALA A 24 17.37 14.30 23.73
N GLU A 25 17.57 15.02 22.62
CA GLU A 25 16.91 14.76 21.34
C GLU A 25 17.35 13.43 20.73
N GLU A 26 18.64 13.11 20.75
CA GLU A 26 19.15 11.83 20.26
C GLU A 26 18.61 10.66 21.09
N LYS A 27 18.64 10.79 22.43
CA LYS A 27 18.02 9.81 23.33
C LYS A 27 16.51 9.69 23.10
N ALA A 28 15.80 10.80 22.86
CA ALA A 28 14.38 10.77 22.53
C ALA A 28 14.12 10.06 21.18
N LYS A 29 14.96 10.28 20.15
CA LYS A 29 14.89 9.52 18.88
C LYS A 29 15.16 8.03 19.09
N GLN A 30 16.12 7.66 19.94
CA GLN A 30 16.40 6.26 20.29
C GLN A 30 15.24 5.61 21.09
N GLU A 31 14.60 6.35 21.99
CA GLU A 31 13.48 5.85 22.83
C GLU A 31 12.11 5.90 22.14
N ALA A 32 11.92 6.72 21.11
CA ALA A 32 10.68 6.79 20.32
C ALA A 32 10.43 5.56 19.42
N GLY A 33 11.46 4.75 19.19
CA GLY A 33 11.41 3.60 18.29
C GLY A 33 11.56 3.96 16.81
N ALA A 34 11.60 2.93 15.96
CA ALA A 34 11.82 3.12 14.52
C ALA A 34 10.63 3.85 13.86
N PRO A 35 10.86 4.91 13.07
CA PRO A 35 9.77 5.70 12.48
C PRO A 35 8.94 4.86 11.50
N LYS A 36 7.61 4.91 11.64
CA LYS A 36 6.65 4.22 10.78
C LYS A 36 6.64 4.89 9.40
N VAL A 37 6.97 4.14 8.35
CA VAL A 37 6.85 4.63 6.98
C VAL A 37 5.39 4.72 6.55
N GLU A 38 5.00 5.89 6.04
CA GLU A 38 3.67 6.13 5.47
C GLU A 38 3.50 5.34 4.16
N ARG A 39 2.28 4.90 3.84
CA ARG A 39 1.99 4.10 2.64
C ARG A 39 1.38 4.97 1.55
N PHE A 40 2.02 5.00 0.38
CA PHE A 40 1.44 5.65 -0.80
C PHE A 40 0.26 4.80 -1.31
N ARG A 41 -0.95 5.40 -1.35
CA ARG A 41 -2.21 4.73 -1.67
C ARG A 41 -2.91 5.39 -2.86
N ILE A 42 -3.34 4.58 -3.82
CA ILE A 42 -4.05 5.02 -5.02
C ILE A 42 -5.57 4.85 -4.81
N GLY A 43 -6.13 5.71 -3.94
CA GLY A 43 -7.48 5.53 -3.37
C GLY A 43 -8.65 5.72 -4.33
N GLU A 44 -8.55 6.65 -5.28
CA GLU A 44 -9.60 6.99 -6.24
C GLU A 44 -9.12 6.78 -7.68
N ASP A 45 -10.02 6.95 -8.66
CA ASP A 45 -9.65 6.97 -10.08
C ASP A 45 -9.09 8.35 -10.45
N GLY A 46 -7.96 8.39 -11.16
CA GLY A 46 -7.26 9.64 -11.44
C GLY A 46 -5.81 9.43 -11.89
N GLU A 47 -5.08 10.53 -12.08
CA GLU A 47 -3.64 10.52 -12.36
C GLU A 47 -2.87 10.90 -11.09
N TYR A 48 -1.99 10.02 -10.65
CA TYR A 48 -1.07 10.26 -9.53
C TYR A 48 0.35 10.41 -10.08
N SER A 49 1.00 11.54 -9.82
CA SER A 49 2.39 11.78 -10.22
C SER A 49 3.32 11.49 -9.06
N ILE A 50 4.23 10.53 -9.21
CA ILE A 50 5.15 10.07 -8.17
C ILE A 50 6.62 10.21 -8.59
N ARG A 51 7.50 10.54 -7.65
CA ARG A 51 8.95 10.58 -7.82
C ARG A 51 9.54 9.32 -7.18
N VAL A 52 9.90 8.32 -8.00
CA VAL A 52 10.53 7.07 -7.55
C VAL A 52 11.92 7.34 -6.98
N LEU A 53 12.15 6.92 -5.73
CA LEU A 53 13.38 7.15 -4.98
C LEU A 53 14.36 5.97 -5.15
N PRO A 54 15.68 6.20 -5.16
CA PRO A 54 16.66 5.11 -5.10
C PRO A 54 16.62 4.41 -3.74
N LEU A 55 17.16 3.18 -3.69
CA LEU A 55 17.39 2.51 -2.41
C LEU A 55 18.36 3.32 -1.54
N ALA A 56 17.95 3.62 -0.30
CA ALA A 56 18.74 4.37 0.66
C ALA A 56 20.00 3.59 1.10
N PRO A 57 21.20 4.19 1.11
CA PRO A 57 22.40 3.54 1.65
C PRO A 57 22.29 3.35 3.17
N SER A 58 22.96 2.32 3.68
CA SER A 58 23.24 2.18 5.11
C SER A 58 24.68 2.61 5.39
N PHE A 59 24.93 3.14 6.59
CA PHE A 59 26.24 3.61 7.02
C PHE A 59 26.77 2.77 8.18
N ASP A 60 28.09 2.63 8.28
CA ASP A 60 28.74 2.06 9.46
C ASP A 60 28.93 3.11 10.57
N ASN A 61 29.47 2.68 11.71
CA ASN A 61 29.73 3.55 12.87
C ASN A 61 30.82 4.63 12.62
N GLU A 62 31.50 4.59 11.47
CA GLU A 62 32.52 5.55 11.06
C GLU A 62 32.00 6.50 9.95
N GLY A 63 30.75 6.30 9.48
CA GLY A 63 30.11 7.09 8.43
C GLY A 63 30.39 6.62 7.01
N ASN A 64 31.02 5.45 6.81
CA ASN A 64 31.22 4.88 5.47
C ASN A 64 29.95 4.19 4.97
N ILE A 65 29.71 4.23 3.66
CA ILE A 65 28.58 3.51 3.05
C ILE A 65 28.86 1.99 3.06
N ILE A 66 27.97 1.24 3.71
CA ILE A 66 27.99 -0.23 3.71
C ILE A 66 27.62 -0.75 2.30
N PRO A 67 28.35 -1.75 1.76
CA PRO A 67 28.00 -2.37 0.49
C PRO A 67 26.58 -2.95 0.49
N MET A 68 25.74 -2.49 -0.44
CA MET A 68 24.34 -2.93 -0.56
C MET A 68 24.23 -4.19 -1.44
N ASP A 69 23.42 -5.17 -1.02
CA ASP A 69 23.14 -6.40 -1.80
C ASP A 69 22.53 -6.14 -3.19
N ARG A 70 21.87 -4.99 -3.35
CA ARG A 70 21.26 -4.54 -4.61
C ARG A 70 21.45 -3.04 -4.80
N LYS A 71 21.64 -2.64 -6.06
CA LYS A 71 21.41 -1.27 -6.54
C LYS A 71 20.11 -1.25 -7.33
N GLY A 72 19.25 -0.26 -7.09
CA GLY A 72 17.92 -0.19 -7.69
C GLY A 72 17.04 0.85 -7.01
N TYR A 73 15.74 0.60 -7.01
CA TYR A 73 14.71 1.40 -6.31
C TYR A 73 13.65 0.53 -5.64
N GLU A 74 13.81 -0.79 -5.70
CA GLU A 74 12.76 -1.77 -5.42
C GLU A 74 13.24 -2.95 -4.56
N TYR A 75 12.30 -3.57 -3.86
CA TYR A 75 12.42 -4.92 -3.31
C TYR A 75 11.20 -5.75 -3.70
N ALA A 76 11.42 -6.97 -4.16
CA ALA A 76 10.34 -7.90 -4.52
C ALA A 76 9.89 -8.69 -3.29
N VAL A 77 8.58 -8.90 -3.12
CA VAL A 77 8.02 -9.57 -1.94
C VAL A 77 6.87 -10.50 -2.32
N HIS A 78 6.89 -11.73 -1.79
CA HIS A 78 5.72 -12.59 -1.72
C HIS A 78 4.98 -12.29 -0.41
N GLN A 79 3.81 -11.67 -0.51
CA GLN A 79 2.98 -11.27 0.62
C GLN A 79 1.62 -11.97 0.56
N PHE A 80 1.10 -12.35 1.72
CA PHE A 80 -0.24 -12.90 1.88
C PHE A 80 -0.95 -12.20 3.04
N PHE A 81 -2.27 -12.03 2.94
CA PHE A 81 -3.08 -11.37 3.96
C PHE A 81 -3.97 -12.40 4.64
N LEU A 82 -3.57 -12.82 5.85
CA LEU A 82 -4.32 -13.76 6.66
C LEU A 82 -5.64 -13.10 7.08
N THR A 83 -6.76 -13.57 6.51
CA THR A 83 -8.10 -13.13 6.91
C THR A 83 -8.59 -14.03 8.04
N ILE A 84 -8.42 -13.58 9.28
CA ILE A 84 -8.80 -14.34 10.48
C ILE A 84 -10.17 -13.86 10.96
N GLU A 85 -11.09 -14.79 11.22
CA GLU A 85 -12.41 -14.52 11.78
C GLU A 85 -12.34 -14.52 13.31
N VAL A 86 -12.55 -13.35 13.90
CA VAL A 86 -12.49 -13.11 15.35
C VAL A 86 -13.91 -13.21 15.93
N PRO A 87 -14.20 -14.13 16.89
CA PRO A 87 -15.53 -14.32 17.43
C PRO A 87 -16.14 -13.05 18.04
N GLY A 88 -17.34 -12.67 17.59
CA GLY A 88 -18.06 -11.52 18.11
C GLY A 88 -18.58 -11.74 19.53
N LYS A 89 -18.61 -10.68 20.35
CA LYS A 89 -19.32 -10.70 21.64
C LYS A 89 -20.81 -11.04 21.41
N LYS A 90 -21.36 -11.90 22.29
CA LYS A 90 -22.70 -12.53 22.20
C LYS A 90 -23.71 -11.74 21.35
N GLY A 91 -23.98 -12.24 20.14
CA GLY A 91 -25.01 -11.72 19.23
C GLY A 91 -24.50 -10.80 18.11
N LYS A 92 -23.23 -10.36 18.12
CA LYS A 92 -22.62 -9.67 16.97
C LYS A 92 -22.04 -10.67 15.96
N LYS A 93 -22.00 -10.29 14.67
CA LYS A 93 -21.25 -11.00 13.62
C LYS A 93 -19.77 -11.18 14.04
N PRO A 94 -19.06 -12.25 13.62
CA PRO A 94 -17.61 -12.30 13.77
C PRO A 94 -16.96 -11.14 13.01
N LYS A 95 -15.92 -10.55 13.58
CA LYS A 95 -15.10 -9.53 12.91
C LYS A 95 -14.06 -10.22 12.03
N LYS A 96 -13.61 -9.56 10.97
CA LYS A 96 -12.43 -9.99 10.19
C LYS A 96 -11.26 -9.08 10.51
N ILE A 97 -10.10 -9.68 10.74
CA ILE A 97 -8.83 -8.97 10.79
C ILE A 97 -7.95 -9.45 9.65
N SER A 98 -7.20 -8.53 9.05
CA SER A 98 -6.25 -8.81 7.98
C SER A 98 -4.83 -8.67 8.54
N ILE A 99 -4.05 -9.75 8.54
CA ILE A 99 -2.65 -9.72 9.01
C ILE A 99 -1.71 -10.00 7.82
N PRO A 100 -0.85 -9.06 7.43
CA PRO A 100 0.16 -9.31 6.42
C PRO A 100 1.22 -10.29 6.95
N VAL A 101 1.47 -11.34 6.17
CA VAL A 101 2.61 -12.25 6.31
C VAL A 101 3.39 -12.31 5.01
N ILE A 102 4.60 -12.84 5.10
CA ILE A 102 5.54 -12.99 3.99
C ILE A 102 5.98 -14.44 3.89
N ARG A 103 6.43 -14.83 2.69
CA ARG A 103 6.91 -16.18 2.43
C ARG A 103 8.26 -16.41 3.12
N THR A 104 8.31 -17.30 4.09
CA THR A 104 9.48 -17.42 4.99
C THR A 104 10.68 -18.10 4.32
N THR A 105 10.45 -18.84 3.23
CA THR A 105 11.49 -19.46 2.38
C THR A 105 12.06 -18.55 1.32
N ASP A 106 11.58 -17.30 1.18
CA ASP A 106 12.27 -16.31 0.34
C ASP A 106 13.67 -16.04 0.91
N LYS A 107 14.66 -15.86 0.01
CA LYS A 107 16.10 -15.76 0.36
C LYS A 107 16.36 -14.66 1.38
N GLU A 108 15.62 -13.57 1.28
CA GLU A 108 15.69 -12.37 2.10
C GLU A 108 15.10 -12.55 3.51
N VAL A 109 14.29 -13.59 3.75
CA VAL A 109 13.74 -13.96 5.07
C VAL A 109 14.51 -15.13 5.70
N GLY A 110 15.02 -16.04 4.86
CA GLY A 110 16.05 -17.01 5.23
C GLY A 110 15.62 -18.16 6.15
N LYS A 111 14.33 -18.52 6.19
CA LYS A 111 13.84 -19.72 6.93
C LYS A 111 13.83 -20.94 6.02
N SER A 112 13.91 -22.13 6.59
CA SER A 112 14.01 -23.38 5.84
C SER A 112 12.66 -24.01 5.46
N VAL A 113 11.55 -23.51 6.01
CA VAL A 113 10.18 -23.98 5.75
C VAL A 113 9.19 -22.80 5.78
N ASP A 114 8.15 -22.89 4.97
CA ASP A 114 7.01 -21.97 4.94
C ASP A 114 5.70 -22.74 5.22
N LEU A 115 4.86 -22.20 6.10
CA LEU A 115 3.65 -22.88 6.57
C LEU A 115 2.50 -22.84 5.56
N LEU A 116 2.38 -21.78 4.75
CA LEU A 116 1.33 -21.71 3.72
C LEU A 116 1.66 -22.65 2.57
N ASP A 117 2.92 -22.66 2.11
CA ASP A 117 3.40 -23.60 1.10
C ASP A 117 3.28 -25.06 1.57
N THR A 118 3.66 -25.34 2.82
CA THR A 118 3.58 -26.69 3.40
C THR A 118 2.13 -27.15 3.55
N TYR A 119 1.24 -26.26 4.01
CA TYR A 119 -0.19 -26.55 4.10
C TYR A 119 -0.80 -26.83 2.71
N VAL A 120 -0.51 -26.00 1.71
CA VAL A 120 -0.98 -26.22 0.33
C VAL A 120 -0.41 -27.51 -0.26
N LYS A 121 0.85 -27.87 0.02
CA LYS A 121 1.44 -29.15 -0.39
C LYS A 121 0.68 -30.33 0.22
N ILE A 122 0.56 -30.37 1.55
CA ILE A 122 -0.05 -31.50 2.27
C ILE A 122 -1.54 -31.62 1.93
N GLY A 123 -2.27 -30.50 1.86
CA GLY A 123 -3.67 -30.49 1.41
C GLY A 123 -3.86 -31.06 0.00
N LYS A 124 -2.94 -30.78 -0.94
CA LYS A 124 -2.95 -31.37 -2.28
C LYS A 124 -2.59 -32.86 -2.32
N GLU A 125 -1.80 -33.33 -1.35
CA GLU A 125 -1.46 -34.75 -1.19
C GLU A 125 -2.58 -35.55 -0.48
N MET A 126 -3.34 -34.91 0.42
CA MET A 126 -4.50 -35.52 1.12
C MET A 126 -5.78 -35.52 0.27
N TYR A 127 -6.06 -34.42 -0.44
CA TYR A 127 -7.33 -34.18 -1.13
C TYR A 127 -7.16 -34.14 -2.67
N GLY A 128 -6.16 -34.84 -3.21
CA GLY A 128 -5.84 -34.85 -4.64
C GLY A 128 -6.95 -35.35 -5.57
N ASP A 129 -7.89 -36.15 -5.05
CA ASP A 129 -9.09 -36.62 -5.76
C ASP A 129 -10.24 -35.58 -5.77
N ASP A 130 -10.16 -34.53 -4.94
CA ASP A 130 -11.16 -33.45 -4.86
C ASP A 130 -10.73 -32.26 -5.73
N GLU A 131 -11.22 -32.25 -6.97
CA GLU A 131 -10.93 -31.22 -7.95
C GLU A 131 -11.20 -29.79 -7.44
N ASP A 132 -12.20 -29.58 -6.59
CA ASP A 132 -12.65 -28.25 -6.20
C ASP A 132 -11.86 -27.72 -5.00
N LEU A 133 -11.48 -28.58 -4.05
CA LEU A 133 -10.43 -28.26 -3.06
C LEU A 133 -9.07 -28.02 -3.74
N MET A 134 -8.72 -28.80 -4.76
CA MET A 134 -7.47 -28.62 -5.53
C MET A 134 -7.42 -27.28 -6.27
N LYS A 135 -8.55 -26.84 -6.85
CA LYS A 135 -8.71 -25.51 -7.44
C LYS A 135 -8.61 -24.43 -6.37
N LEU A 136 -9.36 -24.56 -5.27
CA LEU A 136 -9.39 -23.61 -4.14
C LEU A 136 -8.00 -23.39 -3.52
N LEU A 137 -7.30 -24.46 -3.11
CA LEU A 137 -5.94 -24.39 -2.57
C LEU A 137 -4.94 -23.74 -3.53
N SER A 138 -5.24 -23.74 -4.83
CA SER A 138 -4.42 -23.11 -5.87
C SER A 138 -4.87 -21.68 -6.22
N ALA A 139 -6.02 -21.22 -5.75
CA ALA A 139 -6.65 -19.95 -6.12
C ALA A 139 -6.04 -18.74 -5.39
N SER A 140 -6.35 -17.52 -5.83
CA SER A 140 -5.93 -16.29 -5.15
C SER A 140 -6.64 -16.09 -3.81
N SER A 141 -6.08 -15.23 -2.95
CA SER A 141 -6.72 -14.85 -1.68
C SER A 141 -8.13 -14.25 -1.85
N TYR A 142 -8.39 -13.55 -2.97
CA TYR A 142 -9.70 -13.01 -3.33
C TYR A 142 -10.73 -14.10 -3.66
N GLU A 143 -10.28 -15.23 -4.21
CA GLU A 143 -11.08 -16.42 -4.49
C GLU A 143 -11.15 -17.36 -3.27
N GLY A 144 -10.56 -16.96 -2.13
CA GLY A 144 -10.52 -17.72 -0.88
C GLY A 144 -9.40 -18.76 -0.80
N GLY A 145 -8.45 -18.77 -1.74
CA GLY A 145 -7.31 -19.69 -1.79
C GLY A 145 -6.04 -19.16 -1.11
N ILE A 146 -4.99 -20.00 -1.06
CA ILE A 146 -3.73 -19.73 -0.35
C ILE A 146 -2.56 -19.56 -1.35
N ARG A 147 -2.73 -18.69 -2.34
CA ARG A 147 -1.65 -18.30 -3.26
C ARG A 147 -1.01 -16.98 -2.83
N TRP A 148 0.31 -16.95 -2.72
CA TRP A 148 1.11 -15.73 -2.52
C TRP A 148 0.82 -14.65 -3.56
N ASN A 149 0.65 -13.41 -3.10
CA ASN A 149 0.62 -12.25 -3.98
C ASN A 149 2.05 -11.74 -4.18
N TYR A 150 2.50 -11.66 -5.44
CA TYR A 150 3.82 -11.16 -5.79
C TYR A 150 3.76 -9.66 -6.09
N GLN A 151 4.47 -8.87 -5.28
CA GLN A 151 4.45 -7.41 -5.28
C GLN A 151 5.87 -6.84 -5.27
N HIS A 152 6.00 -5.56 -5.61
CA HIS A 152 7.25 -4.82 -5.54
C HIS A 152 7.07 -3.58 -4.68
N ALA A 153 7.89 -3.48 -3.64
CA ALA A 153 7.96 -2.38 -2.70
C ALA A 153 8.98 -1.34 -3.20
N ILE A 154 8.54 -0.09 -3.33
CA ILE A 154 9.30 1.03 -3.89
C ILE A 154 9.11 2.24 -2.97
N MET A 155 10.18 2.96 -2.64
CA MET A 155 10.06 4.27 -1.98
C MET A 155 9.75 5.35 -3.01
N VAL A 156 8.78 6.22 -2.70
CA VAL A 156 8.31 7.28 -3.59
C VAL A 156 8.10 8.59 -2.82
N LEU A 157 8.10 9.72 -3.51
CA LEU A 157 7.36 10.91 -3.08
C LEU A 157 6.10 10.99 -3.95
N ASP A 158 4.93 11.27 -3.38
CA ASP A 158 3.84 11.84 -4.17
C ASP A 158 4.20 13.29 -4.53
N VAL A 159 4.11 13.63 -5.81
CA VAL A 159 4.38 14.97 -6.37
C VAL A 159 3.20 15.48 -7.19
N SER A 160 2.00 14.95 -6.92
CA SER A 160 0.72 15.41 -7.49
C SER A 160 0.28 16.76 -6.93
N SER A 161 0.73 17.12 -5.72
CA SER A 161 0.60 18.46 -5.14
C SER A 161 1.68 18.72 -4.07
N ASP A 162 1.87 19.98 -3.69
CA ASP A 162 2.80 20.34 -2.61
C ASP A 162 2.34 19.83 -1.23
N LYS A 163 1.02 19.68 -0.99
CA LYS A 163 0.47 19.05 0.25
C LYS A 163 0.95 17.60 0.37
N GLU A 164 0.87 16.85 -0.72
CA GLU A 164 1.28 15.45 -0.75
C GLU A 164 2.80 15.30 -0.70
N ARG A 165 3.54 16.16 -1.42
CA ARG A 165 5.01 16.17 -1.37
C ARG A 165 5.56 16.49 0.02
N ALA A 166 4.89 17.35 0.79
CA ALA A 166 5.31 17.71 2.14
C ALA A 166 5.37 16.52 3.12
N LYS A 167 4.52 15.49 2.92
CA LYS A 167 4.54 14.24 3.70
C LYS A 167 5.92 13.59 3.63
N GLY A 168 6.48 13.52 2.42
CA GLY A 168 7.84 13.03 2.16
C GLY A 168 7.85 11.56 1.70
N PRO A 169 8.93 10.80 1.98
CA PRO A 169 9.09 9.46 1.44
C PRO A 169 8.05 8.45 1.95
N GLN A 170 7.21 7.97 1.05
CA GLN A 170 6.17 6.97 1.27
C GLN A 170 6.55 5.61 0.64
N LEU A 171 6.05 4.52 1.21
CA LEU A 171 6.16 3.16 0.68
C LEU A 171 5.01 2.86 -0.29
N TRP A 172 5.32 2.64 -1.57
CA TRP A 172 4.39 2.07 -2.55
C TRP A 172 4.61 0.56 -2.69
N GLN A 173 3.58 -0.25 -2.40
CA GLN A 173 3.57 -1.69 -2.75
C GLN A 173 2.75 -1.90 -4.02
N CYS A 174 3.42 -1.95 -5.18
CA CYS A 174 2.77 -2.17 -6.46
C CYS A 174 2.66 -3.68 -6.80
N SER A 175 1.64 -4.05 -7.57
CA SER A 175 1.53 -5.40 -8.12
C SER A 175 2.64 -5.70 -9.12
N HIS A 176 2.98 -6.98 -9.31
CA HIS A 176 3.97 -7.38 -10.32
C HIS A 176 3.60 -6.97 -11.77
N SER A 177 2.32 -6.72 -12.08
CA SER A 177 1.93 -6.14 -13.38
C SER A 177 2.33 -4.67 -13.47
N GLN A 178 1.96 -3.85 -12.49
CA GLN A 178 2.38 -2.44 -12.42
C GLN A 178 3.90 -2.32 -12.43
N TYR A 179 4.63 -3.18 -11.72
CA TYR A 179 6.09 -3.21 -11.79
C TYR A 179 6.61 -3.49 -13.21
N LYS A 180 6.02 -4.45 -13.94
CA LYS A 180 6.40 -4.77 -15.32
C LYS A 180 6.14 -3.62 -16.29
N ASP A 181 5.02 -2.93 -16.15
CA ASP A 181 4.68 -1.78 -17.00
C ASP A 181 5.64 -0.60 -16.72
N LEU A 182 5.98 -0.37 -15.44
CA LEU A 182 6.99 0.61 -15.02
C LEU A 182 8.39 0.27 -15.55
N ASP A 183 8.83 -0.97 -15.39
CA ASP A 183 10.14 -1.45 -15.85
C ASP A 183 10.26 -1.36 -17.38
N ALA A 184 9.23 -1.77 -18.12
CA ALA A 184 9.18 -1.65 -19.57
C ALA A 184 9.17 -0.19 -20.04
N ALA A 185 8.46 0.72 -19.37
CA ALA A 185 8.49 2.15 -19.67
C ALA A 185 9.87 2.76 -19.40
N LYS A 186 10.46 2.45 -18.23
CA LYS A 186 11.83 2.88 -17.85
C LYS A 186 12.86 2.41 -18.88
N MET A 187 12.84 1.14 -19.28
CA MET A 187 13.84 0.58 -20.18
C MET A 187 13.76 1.14 -21.61
N ARG A 188 12.58 1.59 -22.06
CA ARG A 188 12.43 2.34 -23.32
C ARG A 188 13.07 3.72 -23.22
N LEU A 189 12.65 4.52 -22.23
CA LEU A 189 13.20 5.86 -21.99
C LEU A 189 14.71 5.83 -21.76
N TRP A 190 15.23 4.83 -21.04
CA TRP A 190 16.66 4.69 -20.80
C TRP A 190 17.45 4.34 -22.08
N ALA A 191 16.88 3.53 -22.97
CA ALA A 191 17.50 3.25 -24.26
C ALA A 191 17.56 4.49 -25.16
N GLU A 192 16.53 5.34 -25.12
CA GLU A 192 16.46 6.63 -25.82
C GLU A 192 17.51 7.61 -25.27
N LEU A 193 17.47 7.91 -23.96
CA LEU A 193 18.43 8.82 -23.30
C LEU A 193 19.89 8.34 -23.37
N LYS A 194 20.12 7.03 -23.47
CA LYS A 194 21.46 6.46 -23.68
C LYS A 194 21.95 6.59 -25.13
N ALA A 195 21.05 6.65 -26.10
CA ALA A 195 21.41 6.88 -27.50
C ALA A 195 21.70 8.38 -27.78
N ASP A 196 20.91 9.28 -27.18
CA ASP A 196 21.00 10.72 -27.43
C ASP A 196 22.06 11.41 -26.55
N ASP A 197 21.96 11.28 -25.22
CA ASP A 197 22.80 11.99 -24.25
C ASP A 197 23.86 11.10 -23.56
N GLY A 198 23.86 9.80 -23.84
CA GLY A 198 24.79 8.83 -23.23
C GLY A 198 24.49 8.52 -21.75
N GLN A 199 23.24 8.70 -21.30
CA GLN A 199 22.86 8.56 -19.88
C GLN A 199 23.00 7.11 -19.36
N ASP A 200 24.05 6.86 -18.56
CA ASP A 200 24.34 5.56 -17.92
C ASP A 200 23.66 5.37 -16.53
N THR A 201 22.85 6.33 -16.07
CA THR A 201 22.13 6.27 -14.77
C THR A 201 20.62 6.08 -14.95
N CYS A 202 19.98 5.34 -14.03
CA CYS A 202 18.55 5.03 -14.09
C CYS A 202 17.69 6.31 -14.18
N PRO A 203 16.91 6.51 -15.27
CA PRO A 203 16.24 7.78 -15.53
C PRO A 203 15.04 8.05 -14.62
N ILE A 204 14.54 7.05 -13.87
CA ILE A 204 13.41 7.24 -12.94
C ILE A 204 13.81 7.24 -11.46
N SER A 205 15.06 6.93 -11.10
CA SER A 205 15.47 6.79 -9.69
C SER A 205 16.77 7.53 -9.33
N GLY A 206 17.21 8.48 -10.16
CA GLY A 206 18.27 9.42 -9.78
C GLY A 206 17.81 10.41 -8.71
N PHE A 207 18.76 10.93 -7.92
CA PHE A 207 18.53 12.08 -7.03
C PHE A 207 18.23 13.35 -7.84
N THR A 208 18.97 13.54 -8.93
CA THR A 208 18.82 14.64 -9.88
C THR A 208 18.61 14.13 -11.31
N ASN A 209 18.05 14.98 -12.17
CA ASN A 209 17.77 14.70 -13.58
C ASN A 209 16.95 13.42 -13.82
N ALA A 210 16.05 13.10 -12.89
CA ALA A 210 15.22 11.91 -12.95
C ALA A 210 13.76 12.28 -13.23
N TYR A 211 13.11 11.51 -14.08
CA TYR A 211 11.75 11.76 -14.53
C TYR A 211 10.73 11.22 -13.51
N PRO A 212 9.65 11.97 -13.20
CA PRO A 212 8.54 11.47 -12.39
C PRO A 212 7.72 10.47 -13.21
N VAL A 213 7.09 9.54 -12.51
CA VAL A 213 6.24 8.48 -13.07
C VAL A 213 4.79 8.87 -12.81
N LYS A 214 3.94 8.77 -13.83
CA LYS A 214 2.49 8.91 -13.71
C LYS A 214 1.86 7.54 -13.57
N VAL A 215 1.10 7.32 -12.51
CA VAL A 215 0.26 6.13 -12.33
C VAL A 215 -1.20 6.58 -12.48
N ILE A 216 -1.80 6.23 -13.62
CA ILE A 216 -3.18 6.54 -13.94
C ILE A 216 -4.03 5.33 -13.55
N ARG A 217 -5.01 5.52 -12.67
CA ARG A 217 -6.00 4.50 -12.29
C ARG A 217 -7.34 4.79 -12.95
N THR A 218 -7.96 3.77 -13.54
CA THR A 218 -9.30 3.86 -14.13
C THR A 218 -10.12 2.62 -13.78
N THR A 219 -11.41 2.78 -13.49
CA THR A 219 -12.32 1.67 -13.17
C THR A 219 -13.39 1.52 -14.25
N GLU A 220 -13.16 0.60 -15.19
CA GLU A 220 -14.10 0.29 -16.27
C GLU A 220 -14.85 -1.02 -15.97
N ASN A 221 -16.18 -1.03 -16.09
CA ASN A 221 -17.00 -2.23 -15.89
C ASN A 221 -16.75 -2.96 -14.54
N ASN A 222 -16.55 -2.20 -13.46
CA ASN A 222 -16.13 -2.67 -12.13
C ASN A 222 -14.76 -3.38 -12.08
N LYS A 223 -13.87 -3.14 -13.06
CA LYS A 223 -12.48 -3.59 -13.04
C LYS A 223 -11.54 -2.40 -12.97
N THR A 224 -10.74 -2.32 -11.93
CA THR A 224 -9.68 -1.31 -11.79
C THR A 224 -8.49 -1.69 -12.67
N GLY A 225 -8.24 -0.89 -13.71
CA GLY A 225 -7.03 -0.88 -14.50
C GLY A 225 -6.02 0.16 -13.98
N TYR A 226 -4.76 -0.06 -14.34
CA TYR A 226 -3.67 0.88 -14.12
C TYR A 226 -2.89 1.06 -15.40
N LYS A 227 -2.52 2.30 -15.72
CA LYS A 227 -1.62 2.65 -16.82
C LYS A 227 -0.45 3.45 -16.25
N ILE A 228 0.77 3.13 -16.69
CA ILE A 228 1.97 3.83 -16.25
C ILE A 228 2.57 4.59 -17.43
N GLU A 229 2.87 5.86 -17.19
CA GLU A 229 3.58 6.74 -18.12
C GLU A 229 4.76 7.40 -17.39
N ILE A 230 5.76 7.89 -18.12
CA ILE A 230 6.87 8.65 -17.55
C ILE A 230 6.76 10.09 -18.04
N GLY A 231 6.95 11.05 -17.13
CA GLY A 231 6.91 12.48 -17.42
C GLY A 231 8.03 12.92 -18.37
N ARG A 232 7.84 14.07 -19.03
CA ARG A 232 8.80 14.64 -20.00
C ARG A 232 9.70 15.75 -19.42
N LYS A 233 9.59 16.02 -18.13
CA LYS A 233 10.43 16.98 -17.39
C LYS A 233 11.01 16.22 -16.21
N THR A 234 12.29 16.44 -15.93
CA THR A 234 12.94 15.92 -14.74
C THR A 234 12.42 16.64 -13.49
N LEU A 235 12.51 15.96 -12.34
CA LEU A 235 12.19 16.52 -11.04
C LEU A 235 13.20 16.02 -10.02
N ASP A 236 13.93 16.94 -9.42
CA ASP A 236 14.97 16.63 -8.44
C ASP A 236 14.38 16.54 -7.02
N ILE A 237 15.00 15.72 -6.18
CA ILE A 237 14.69 15.65 -4.75
C ILE A 237 15.59 16.59 -3.96
N THR A 238 15.03 17.21 -2.93
CA THR A 238 15.73 18.16 -2.07
C THR A 238 16.58 17.44 -1.02
N GLU A 239 17.53 18.17 -0.43
CA GLU A 239 18.40 17.66 0.64
C GLU A 239 17.58 17.18 1.85
N ALA A 240 16.56 17.93 2.28
CA ALA A 240 15.65 17.53 3.36
C ALA A 240 14.80 16.27 3.03
N GLU A 241 14.45 16.04 1.75
CA GLU A 241 13.78 14.79 1.34
C GLU A 241 14.74 13.60 1.35
N ALA A 242 16.01 13.83 1.03
CA ALA A 242 17.06 12.82 1.15
C ALA A 242 17.39 12.50 2.62
N GLU A 243 17.47 13.50 3.50
CA GLU A 243 17.63 13.32 4.95
C GLU A 243 16.48 12.49 5.53
N LYS A 244 15.22 12.87 5.25
CA LYS A 244 14.04 12.07 5.63
C LYS A 244 14.17 10.61 5.15
N LEU A 245 14.58 10.37 3.90
CA LEU A 245 14.75 9.03 3.34
C LEU A 245 15.87 8.23 4.05
N LEU A 246 16.89 8.88 4.60
CA LEU A 246 17.94 8.25 5.40
C LEU A 246 17.49 7.93 6.83
N GLU A 247 16.56 8.70 7.43
CA GLU A 247 15.98 8.43 8.75
C GLU A 247 14.99 7.26 8.77
N LEU A 248 14.36 6.91 7.64
CA LEU A 248 13.40 5.80 7.58
C LEU A 248 14.08 4.42 7.61
N PRO A 249 13.46 3.39 8.23
CA PRO A 249 13.99 2.02 8.22
C PRO A 249 14.16 1.50 6.80
N ARG A 250 15.21 0.72 6.53
CA ARG A 250 15.50 0.24 5.17
C ARG A 250 14.43 -0.76 4.72
N LEU A 251 14.10 -0.76 3.42
CA LEU A 251 13.03 -1.60 2.89
C LEU A 251 13.12 -3.08 3.33
N PRO A 252 14.30 -3.75 3.34
CA PRO A 252 14.41 -5.12 3.83
C PRO A 252 13.96 -5.33 5.28
N GLU A 253 14.26 -4.38 6.17
CA GLU A 253 13.97 -4.43 7.61
C GLU A 253 12.46 -4.35 7.89
N GLN A 254 11.72 -3.66 7.01
CA GLN A 254 10.26 -3.55 7.05
C GLN A 254 9.57 -4.72 6.37
N LEU A 255 10.05 -5.13 5.19
CA LEU A 255 9.40 -6.10 4.32
C LEU A 255 9.63 -7.53 4.76
N TYR A 256 10.87 -7.89 5.13
CA TYR A 256 11.26 -9.29 5.37
C TYR A 256 11.17 -9.70 6.85
N ARG A 257 10.45 -8.91 7.66
CA ARG A 257 10.24 -9.17 9.08
C ARG A 257 9.12 -10.20 9.31
N TYR A 258 9.51 -11.44 9.58
CA TYR A 258 8.63 -12.49 10.08
C TYR A 258 8.91 -12.77 11.57
N THR A 259 7.93 -12.52 12.43
CA THR A 259 8.03 -12.69 13.90
C THR A 259 7.09 -13.77 14.40
N ARG A 260 7.21 -14.11 15.68
CA ARG A 260 6.33 -15.02 16.42
C ARG A 260 4.85 -14.62 16.32
N TYR A 261 4.54 -13.31 16.28
CA TYR A 261 3.20 -12.81 15.97
C TYR A 261 2.67 -13.32 14.62
N GLN A 262 3.46 -13.25 13.54
CA GLN A 262 3.05 -13.78 12.23
C GLN A 262 2.93 -15.30 12.25
N LEU A 263 3.79 -16.02 12.97
CA LEU A 263 3.69 -17.48 13.11
C LEU A 263 2.38 -17.88 13.81
N GLU A 264 2.10 -17.30 14.98
CA GLU A 264 0.91 -17.61 15.78
C GLU A 264 -0.39 -17.20 15.04
N ALA A 265 -0.38 -16.08 14.31
CA ALA A 265 -1.47 -15.70 13.40
C ALA A 265 -1.65 -16.69 12.23
N THR A 266 -0.56 -17.17 11.62
CA THR A 266 -0.61 -18.15 10.51
C THR A 266 -1.23 -19.46 10.96
N LEU A 267 -0.89 -19.94 12.17
CA LEU A 267 -1.49 -21.15 12.75
C LEU A 267 -3.01 -21.00 12.97
N VAL A 268 -3.45 -19.86 13.51
CA VAL A 268 -4.88 -19.57 13.70
C VAL A 268 -5.62 -19.51 12.38
N PHE A 269 -5.06 -18.83 11.37
CA PHE A 269 -5.65 -18.77 10.02
C PHE A 269 -5.82 -20.16 9.41
N LEU A 270 -4.79 -21.01 9.44
CA LEU A 270 -4.84 -22.34 8.85
C LEU A 270 -5.78 -23.30 9.61
N GLN A 271 -5.90 -23.17 10.94
CA GLN A 271 -6.90 -23.90 11.71
C GLN A 271 -8.34 -23.51 11.33
N GLN A 272 -8.62 -22.21 11.17
CA GLN A 272 -9.92 -21.74 10.67
C GLN A 272 -10.16 -22.16 9.21
N TYR A 273 -9.11 -22.28 8.40
CA TYR A 273 -9.19 -22.75 7.03
C TYR A 273 -9.55 -24.25 6.96
N ASP A 274 -8.94 -25.09 7.81
CA ASP A 274 -9.30 -26.50 8.01
C ASP A 274 -10.78 -26.62 8.40
N GLU A 275 -11.23 -25.92 9.44
CA GLU A 275 -12.61 -25.96 9.93
C GLU A 275 -13.63 -25.50 8.88
N LYS A 276 -13.32 -24.44 8.14
CA LYS A 276 -14.20 -23.83 7.13
C LYS A 276 -14.42 -24.72 5.90
N HIS A 277 -13.45 -25.57 5.57
CA HIS A 277 -13.45 -26.38 4.34
C HIS A 277 -13.51 -27.90 4.59
N ASP A 278 -13.81 -28.31 5.83
CA ASP A 278 -13.85 -29.71 6.29
C ASP A 278 -12.56 -30.50 5.94
N MET A 279 -11.42 -29.88 6.26
CA MET A 279 -10.08 -30.46 6.11
C MET A 279 -9.38 -30.67 7.46
N GLU A 280 -8.34 -31.51 7.47
CA GLU A 280 -7.56 -31.83 8.68
C GLU A 280 -6.03 -31.67 8.48
N VAL A 281 -5.60 -30.81 7.55
CA VAL A 281 -4.20 -30.65 7.16
C VAL A 281 -3.32 -30.19 8.33
N CYS A 282 -3.86 -29.35 9.24
CA CYS A 282 -3.14 -28.92 10.43
C CYS A 282 -2.92 -30.03 11.48
N LYS A 283 -3.50 -31.22 11.28
CA LYS A 283 -3.35 -32.38 12.16
C LYS A 283 -2.32 -33.39 11.67
N GLU A 284 -1.83 -33.28 10.42
CA GLU A 284 -0.84 -34.20 9.87
C GLU A 284 0.54 -34.03 10.52
N PRO A 285 1.30 -35.12 10.79
CA PRO A 285 2.61 -35.05 11.45
C PRO A 285 3.60 -34.15 10.72
N ASP A 286 3.63 -34.22 9.40
CA ASP A 286 4.53 -33.45 8.53
C ASP A 286 4.26 -31.93 8.65
N PHE A 287 3.01 -31.51 8.89
CA PHE A 287 2.68 -30.11 9.18
C PHE A 287 3.12 -29.71 10.59
N ILE A 288 2.93 -30.59 11.58
CA ILE A 288 3.35 -30.34 12.97
C ILE A 288 4.88 -30.20 13.04
N GLU A 289 5.65 -31.05 12.36
CA GLU A 289 7.11 -30.96 12.26
C GLU A 289 7.54 -29.63 11.60
N ALA A 290 6.90 -29.22 10.51
CA ALA A 290 7.14 -27.93 9.86
C ALA A 290 6.93 -26.74 10.81
N VAL A 291 5.90 -26.80 11.66
CA VAL A 291 5.59 -25.79 12.67
C VAL A 291 6.62 -25.76 13.80
N GLU A 292 7.06 -26.92 14.30
CA GLU A 292 8.13 -26.98 15.32
C GLU A 292 9.47 -26.47 14.77
N LYS A 293 9.80 -26.85 13.54
CA LYS A 293 11.02 -26.41 12.85
C LYS A 293 11.06 -24.90 12.63
N LEU A 294 9.98 -24.30 12.10
CA LEU A 294 9.92 -22.85 11.90
C LEU A 294 9.94 -22.08 13.23
N LYS A 295 9.29 -22.60 14.29
CA LYS A 295 9.39 -22.03 15.65
C LYS A 295 10.83 -22.02 16.17
N GLY A 296 11.61 -23.07 15.89
CA GLY A 296 13.03 -23.17 16.24
C GLY A 296 13.95 -22.20 15.47
N GLU A 297 13.47 -21.63 14.36
CA GLU A 297 14.21 -20.67 13.53
C GLU A 297 13.83 -19.18 13.80
N LEU A 298 12.91 -18.92 14.74
CA LEU A 298 12.61 -17.56 15.20
C LEU A 298 13.67 -17.02 16.16
N SER A 299 13.75 -15.69 16.32
CA SER A 299 14.70 -15.09 17.28
C SER A 299 14.29 -15.43 18.73
N PRO A 300 15.22 -15.83 19.61
CA PRO A 300 14.92 -16.07 21.02
C PRO A 300 14.56 -14.78 21.79
N GLU A 301 14.85 -13.61 21.23
CA GLU A 301 14.49 -12.29 21.79
C GLU A 301 13.07 -11.85 21.37
N ASP A 302 12.41 -12.62 20.49
CA ASP A 302 11.09 -12.32 19.96
C ASP A 302 9.98 -12.64 20.97
N THR A 303 9.57 -11.60 21.69
CA THR A 303 8.46 -11.61 22.66
C THR A 303 7.11 -11.25 22.04
N SER A 304 7.03 -11.10 20.71
CA SER A 304 5.75 -10.80 20.03
C SER A 304 4.81 -12.01 20.07
N HIS A 305 3.51 -11.75 20.22
CA HIS A 305 2.51 -12.80 20.44
C HIS A 305 1.18 -12.43 19.79
N PHE A 306 0.54 -13.40 19.13
CA PHE A 306 -0.80 -13.23 18.58
C PHE A 306 -1.82 -14.05 19.37
N ASP A 307 -2.86 -13.36 19.86
CA ASP A 307 -3.99 -13.97 20.55
C ASP A 307 -5.31 -13.36 20.06
N ILE A 308 -6.24 -14.22 19.65
CA ILE A 308 -7.61 -13.88 19.24
C ILE A 308 -8.33 -13.06 20.33
N ALA A 309 -8.12 -13.37 21.61
CA ALA A 309 -8.75 -12.61 22.68
C ALA A 309 -8.17 -11.19 22.79
N THR A 310 -6.86 -10.98 22.69
CA THR A 310 -6.32 -9.60 22.55
C THR A 310 -6.83 -8.89 21.29
N ALA A 311 -7.05 -9.60 20.18
CA ALA A 311 -7.66 -9.04 18.97
C ALA A 311 -9.13 -8.61 19.17
N THR A 312 -9.90 -9.26 20.07
CA THR A 312 -11.21 -8.72 20.48
C THR A 312 -11.08 -7.47 21.35
N ASN A 313 -10.11 -7.42 22.25
CA ASN A 313 -10.03 -6.39 23.31
C ASN A 313 -9.27 -5.11 22.89
N LYS A 314 -8.66 -5.04 21.69
CA LYS A 314 -8.07 -3.80 21.15
C LYS A 314 -9.08 -2.67 20.85
N GLU A 315 -10.38 -2.94 20.98
CA GLU A 315 -11.46 -1.93 20.97
C GLU A 315 -12.25 -1.90 22.31
N ASP A 316 -11.77 -2.59 23.35
CA ASP A 316 -12.34 -2.54 24.72
C ASP A 316 -11.38 -1.89 25.72
N GLY A 317 -10.33 -1.21 25.22
CA GLY A 317 -9.88 0.02 25.86
C GLY A 317 -11.08 0.96 26.01
N LYS A 318 -11.13 1.72 27.11
CA LYS A 318 -12.29 2.58 27.41
C LYS A 318 -12.16 3.92 26.68
N ASP A 319 -11.79 3.83 25.41
CA ASP A 319 -11.33 4.93 24.61
C ASP A 319 -12.54 5.64 24.01
N GLU A 320 -12.58 6.95 24.23
CA GLU A 320 -13.48 7.86 23.58
C GLU A 320 -13.33 7.69 22.06
N VAL A 321 -14.43 7.74 21.29
CA VAL A 321 -14.31 7.71 19.81
C VAL A 321 -13.54 8.96 19.42
N THR A 322 -12.26 8.82 19.08
CA THR A 322 -11.42 9.91 18.58
C THR A 322 -11.39 9.92 17.06
N ILE A 323 -10.99 11.05 16.48
CA ILE A 323 -10.80 11.13 15.03
C ILE A 323 -9.74 10.12 14.53
N ASP A 324 -8.66 9.92 15.29
CA ASP A 324 -7.63 8.90 15.00
C ASP A 324 -8.21 7.48 14.92
N SER A 325 -9.19 7.17 15.77
CA SER A 325 -9.88 5.87 15.77
C SER A 325 -10.74 5.69 14.51
N LEU A 326 -11.40 6.76 14.05
CA LEU A 326 -12.19 6.75 12.82
C LEU A 326 -11.30 6.69 11.57
N TYR A 327 -10.14 7.36 11.57
CA TYR A 327 -9.12 7.21 10.53
C TYR A 327 -8.53 5.80 10.51
N ALA A 328 -8.23 5.19 11.67
CA ALA A 328 -7.74 3.82 11.74
C ALA A 328 -8.76 2.79 11.22
N GLU A 329 -10.06 3.05 11.40
CA GLU A 329 -11.12 2.23 10.81
C GLU A 329 -11.29 2.48 9.31
N TYR A 330 -11.14 3.72 8.84
CA TYR A 330 -11.09 4.05 7.41
C TYR A 330 -9.92 3.37 6.69
N ASP A 331 -8.74 3.38 7.31
CA ASP A 331 -7.55 2.66 6.87
C ASP A 331 -7.83 1.17 6.73
N ASN A 332 -8.43 0.54 7.74
CA ASN A 332 -8.75 -0.88 7.72
C ASN A 332 -9.78 -1.25 6.63
N ILE A 333 -10.78 -0.40 6.40
CA ILE A 333 -11.81 -0.59 5.36
C ILE A 333 -11.19 -0.42 3.96
N THR A 334 -10.32 0.58 3.77
CA THR A 334 -9.66 0.82 2.48
C THR A 334 -8.54 -0.17 2.17
N ASP A 335 -7.79 -0.65 3.16
CA ASP A 335 -6.82 -1.74 3.01
C ASP A 335 -7.50 -3.09 2.65
N GLN A 336 -8.78 -3.26 2.98
CA GLN A 336 -9.61 -4.38 2.51
C GLN A 336 -10.22 -4.16 1.11
N GLY A 337 -9.96 -3.01 0.47
CA GLY A 337 -10.53 -2.66 -0.84
C GLY A 337 -12.02 -2.36 -0.83
N LEU A 338 -12.60 -2.13 0.36
CA LEU A 338 -14.04 -1.89 0.53
C LEU A 338 -14.37 -0.42 0.22
N ASN A 339 -15.56 -0.20 -0.35
CA ASN A 339 -16.01 1.09 -0.87
C ASN A 339 -17.43 1.44 -0.36
N ASP A 340 -17.99 2.53 -0.88
CA ASP A 340 -19.32 3.07 -0.61
C ASP A 340 -20.47 2.04 -0.56
N LYS A 341 -20.31 0.89 -1.21
CA LYS A 341 -21.31 -0.19 -1.30
C LYS A 341 -21.20 -1.25 -0.20
N SER A 342 -20.08 -1.37 0.53
CA SER A 342 -19.91 -2.37 1.61
C SER A 342 -20.76 -2.04 2.85
N GLU A 343 -20.93 -2.97 3.80
CA GLU A 343 -21.60 -2.63 5.08
C GLU A 343 -20.67 -1.79 5.96
N GLU A 344 -19.41 -2.20 6.06
CA GLU A 344 -18.34 -1.61 6.86
C GLU A 344 -18.11 -0.12 6.54
N TYR A 345 -18.07 0.25 5.26
CA TYR A 345 -17.93 1.66 4.84
C TYR A 345 -19.14 2.51 5.27
N LYS A 346 -20.35 1.91 5.34
CA LYS A 346 -21.56 2.60 5.82
C LYS A 346 -21.60 2.68 7.35
N ASP A 347 -21.18 1.63 8.04
CA ASP A 347 -21.05 1.60 9.50
C ASP A 347 -20.05 2.65 9.98
N LEU A 348 -18.89 2.80 9.32
CA LEU A 348 -17.96 3.90 9.56
C LEU A 348 -18.60 5.27 9.27
N ARG A 349 -19.37 5.42 8.19
CA ARG A 349 -20.08 6.66 7.87
C ARG A 349 -21.14 7.04 8.91
N GLU A 350 -21.69 6.04 9.61
CA GLU A 350 -22.59 6.23 10.74
C GLU A 350 -21.82 6.61 12.01
N LYS A 351 -20.66 5.99 12.27
CA LYS A 351 -19.74 6.39 13.36
C LYS A 351 -19.24 7.83 13.20
N ILE A 352 -18.87 8.24 11.99
CA ILE A 352 -18.48 9.63 11.68
C ILE A 352 -19.65 10.59 11.95
N ARG A 353 -20.90 10.21 11.61
CA ARG A 353 -22.08 11.01 11.95
C ARG A 353 -22.27 11.14 13.46
N GLN A 354 -22.19 10.03 14.19
CA GLN A 354 -22.32 10.05 15.65
C GLN A 354 -21.24 10.92 16.28
N PHE A 355 -20.00 10.86 15.80
CA PHE A 355 -18.91 11.71 16.30
C PHE A 355 -19.11 13.20 15.99
N ILE A 356 -19.62 13.55 14.80
CA ILE A 356 -20.02 14.93 14.46
C ILE A 356 -21.11 15.45 15.42
N GLU A 357 -22.09 14.62 15.75
CA GLU A 357 -23.20 14.94 16.65
C GLU A 357 -22.73 15.04 18.11
N ASP A 358 -21.95 14.07 18.59
CA ASP A 358 -21.39 14.00 19.95
C ASP A 358 -20.40 15.15 20.25
N LYS A 359 -19.68 15.64 19.23
CA LYS A 359 -18.76 16.80 19.33
C LYS A 359 -19.39 18.12 18.87
N ASN A 360 -20.64 18.10 18.41
CA ASN A 360 -21.38 19.26 17.90
C ASN A 360 -20.56 20.09 16.87
N LEU A 361 -19.99 19.39 15.88
CA LEU A 361 -19.15 19.97 14.82
C LEU A 361 -20.00 20.45 13.65
N ASP A 362 -19.66 21.60 13.05
CA ASP A 362 -20.39 22.17 11.89
C ASP A 362 -19.97 21.51 10.56
N VAL A 363 -20.04 20.18 10.51
CA VAL A 363 -19.65 19.37 9.34
C VAL A 363 -20.88 18.86 8.61
N ARG A 364 -21.19 19.49 7.47
CA ARG A 364 -22.37 19.14 6.68
C ARG A 364 -22.17 17.85 5.87
N ILE A 365 -22.69 16.75 6.41
CA ILE A 365 -22.77 15.45 5.73
C ILE A 365 -23.62 15.56 4.46
N SER A 366 -22.99 15.37 3.30
CA SER A 366 -23.65 15.26 1.98
C SER A 366 -23.46 13.85 1.42
N ARG A 367 -24.40 13.38 0.59
CA ARG A 367 -24.25 12.12 -0.18
C ARG A 367 -23.09 12.17 -1.19
N THR A 368 -22.67 13.38 -1.59
CA THR A 368 -21.57 13.60 -2.54
C THR A 368 -20.18 13.49 -1.93
N LYS A 369 -20.06 13.50 -0.59
CA LYS A 369 -18.76 13.36 0.10
C LYS A 369 -18.44 11.89 0.34
N ASN A 370 -17.18 11.50 0.17
CA ASN A 370 -16.66 10.20 0.60
C ASN A 370 -16.37 10.22 2.12
N ASN A 371 -16.01 9.10 2.74
CA ASN A 371 -15.73 9.08 4.19
C ASN A 371 -14.42 9.79 4.56
N LEU A 372 -13.42 9.83 3.68
CA LEU A 372 -12.14 10.51 3.92
C LEU A 372 -12.33 12.04 4.00
N GLN A 373 -13.08 12.62 3.05
CA GLN A 373 -13.45 14.03 3.03
C GLN A 373 -14.26 14.42 4.27
N LEU A 374 -15.13 13.53 4.76
CA LEU A 374 -15.84 13.75 6.02
C LEU A 374 -14.93 13.66 7.24
N LEU A 375 -13.83 12.91 7.19
CA LEU A 375 -12.82 12.88 8.25
C LEU A 375 -11.92 14.13 8.19
N GLU A 376 -11.42 14.52 7.02
CA GLU A 376 -10.64 15.75 6.84
C GLU A 376 -11.43 17.00 7.27
N GLU A 377 -12.73 17.09 6.94
CA GLU A 377 -13.60 18.17 7.42
C GLU A 377 -13.87 18.12 8.92
N VAL A 378 -13.91 16.93 9.53
CA VAL A 378 -14.04 16.75 10.99
C VAL A 378 -12.76 17.13 11.71
N GLU A 379 -11.60 16.85 11.11
CA GLU A 379 -10.29 17.29 11.59
C GLU A 379 -10.21 18.81 11.58
N GLU A 380 -10.48 19.45 10.43
CA GLU A 380 -10.51 20.91 10.31
C GLU A 380 -11.54 21.56 11.25
N ALA A 381 -12.70 20.93 11.48
CA ALA A 381 -13.71 21.44 12.40
C ALA A 381 -13.28 21.36 13.88
N LEU A 382 -12.62 20.28 14.31
CA LEU A 382 -12.03 20.17 15.65
C LEU A 382 -10.90 21.19 15.83
N ASP A 383 -9.99 21.24 14.85
CA ASP A 383 -8.84 22.14 14.84
C ASP A 383 -9.29 23.62 14.83
N ASN A 384 -10.50 23.93 14.37
CA ASN A 384 -11.11 25.26 14.44
C ASN A 384 -11.96 25.49 15.71
N GLN A 385 -12.52 24.45 16.35
CA GLN A 385 -13.10 24.56 17.70
C GLN A 385 -12.02 24.94 18.73
N ASP A 386 -10.87 24.26 18.72
CA ASP A 386 -9.76 24.54 19.66
C ASP A 386 -9.09 25.92 19.45
N LYS A 387 -9.31 26.55 18.29
CA LYS A 387 -8.87 27.93 17.99
C LYS A 387 -9.87 29.01 18.47
N GLN A 388 -11.07 28.65 18.95
CA GLN A 388 -11.97 29.64 19.55
C GLN A 388 -11.47 30.05 20.96
N PRO A 389 -11.27 31.35 21.23
CA PRO A 389 -10.90 31.79 22.57
C PRO A 389 -12.05 31.54 23.54
N LYS A 390 -11.80 30.72 24.57
CA LYS A 390 -12.79 30.32 25.59
C LYS A 390 -13.55 31.54 26.13
N GLU A 391 -14.87 31.54 25.96
CA GLU A 391 -15.73 32.49 26.66
C GLU A 391 -15.56 32.34 28.18
N ALA A 392 -15.54 33.46 28.89
CA ALA A 392 -15.47 33.47 30.34
C ALA A 392 -16.79 32.96 30.93
N PRO A 393 -16.77 32.18 32.04
CA PRO A 393 -17.98 31.61 32.62
C PRO A 393 -18.93 32.71 33.13
N ALA A 394 -20.23 32.51 32.88
CA ALA A 394 -21.28 33.41 33.33
C ALA A 394 -21.47 33.37 34.86
N GLU A 395 -21.84 34.50 35.44
CA GLU A 395 -22.19 34.65 36.86
C GLU A 395 -23.62 35.21 36.98
N GLU A 396 -24.49 34.48 37.70
CA GLU A 396 -25.89 34.84 37.99
C GLU A 396 -26.05 35.42 39.42
N PRO A 397 -27.20 36.04 39.80
CA PRO A 397 -27.95 37.06 39.06
C PRO A 397 -28.48 38.23 39.96
N ALA A 398 -29.02 39.28 39.32
CA ALA A 398 -29.97 40.28 39.87
C ALA A 398 -29.44 41.27 40.96
N PRO A 399 -30.15 42.40 41.25
CA PRO A 399 -31.45 42.86 40.75
C PRO A 399 -31.50 44.25 40.06
N ALA A 400 -32.67 44.55 39.47
CA ALA A 400 -33.11 45.86 38.93
C ALA A 400 -33.41 46.89 40.08
N PRO A 401 -33.77 48.18 39.84
CA PRO A 401 -34.29 48.79 38.59
C PRO A 401 -33.91 50.26 38.25
N ALA A 402 -34.27 50.75 37.04
CA ALA A 402 -34.95 52.05 36.83
C ALA A 402 -35.36 52.34 35.36
N GLN A 403 -36.50 53.01 35.21
CA GLN A 403 -37.16 53.50 34.00
C GLN A 403 -36.30 54.57 33.25
N SER A 404 -36.45 54.88 31.94
CA SER A 404 -37.68 55.42 31.32
C SER A 404 -37.52 55.87 29.83
N ARG A 405 -38.65 56.03 29.11
CA ARG A 405 -38.96 56.95 27.96
C ARG A 405 -38.09 56.88 26.67
N ARG A 406 -38.63 56.48 25.50
CA ARG A 406 -39.51 57.22 24.53
C ARG A 406 -38.88 58.46 23.82
N ARG A 407 -38.41 58.30 22.56
CA ARG A 407 -38.93 58.91 21.29
C ARG A 407 -37.95 58.78 20.09
N ALA A 408 -38.46 59.01 18.87
CA ALA A 408 -37.79 59.09 17.55
C ALA A 408 -38.10 60.48 16.89
N PRO A 409 -37.78 60.83 15.60
CA PRO A 409 -37.13 60.10 14.50
C PRO A 409 -36.05 60.94 13.70
N GLN A 410 -35.83 60.63 12.40
CA GLN A 410 -34.88 61.23 11.42
C GLN A 410 -35.19 62.70 11.00
N PRO A 411 -34.27 63.40 10.27
CA PRO A 411 -34.19 63.38 8.78
C PRO A 411 -32.78 63.00 8.25
N LYS A 412 -32.53 62.55 7.00
CA LYS A 412 -32.80 63.11 5.64
C LYS A 412 -32.03 64.39 5.28
N VAL A 413 -31.97 64.66 3.97
CA VAL A 413 -31.01 65.46 3.18
C VAL A 413 -29.78 64.65 2.73
N GLU A 414 -29.51 64.38 1.44
CA GLU A 414 -30.37 64.07 0.26
C GLU A 414 -29.48 63.47 -0.89
N GLU A 415 -29.98 63.38 -2.13
CA GLU A 415 -29.43 62.70 -3.35
C GLU A 415 -29.37 63.72 -4.53
N PRO A 416 -28.79 63.47 -5.74
CA PRO A 416 -29.47 62.65 -6.78
C PRO A 416 -28.61 61.95 -7.89
N GLU A 417 -29.24 61.00 -8.62
CA GLU A 417 -29.31 60.74 -10.12
C GLU A 417 -27.99 60.73 -10.97
N GLU A 418 -27.81 60.11 -12.16
CA GLU A 418 -28.59 59.84 -13.42
C GLU A 418 -27.68 58.88 -14.28
N ASP A 419 -27.96 57.74 -14.96
CA ASP A 419 -29.02 56.71 -15.19
C ASP A 419 -28.26 55.32 -15.41
N GLU A 420 -28.72 54.07 -15.70
CA GLU A 420 -29.85 53.39 -16.43
C GLU A 420 -29.78 53.55 -17.99
N ASP A 421 -29.99 52.58 -18.91
CA ASP A 421 -30.63 51.24 -19.03
C ASP A 421 -30.09 50.49 -20.32
N GLU A 422 -30.44 49.28 -20.81
CA GLU A 422 -31.18 48.05 -20.38
C GLU A 422 -30.73 46.84 -21.29
N GLU A 423 -31.25 45.63 -21.07
CA GLU A 423 -31.27 44.49 -22.05
C GLU A 423 -32.57 44.61 -22.94
N PRO A 424 -33.27 43.57 -23.50
CA PRO A 424 -32.95 42.16 -23.78
C PRO A 424 -33.44 41.61 -25.16
N GLU A 425 -33.32 40.27 -25.29
CA GLU A 425 -34.21 39.31 -25.98
C GLU A 425 -34.17 39.01 -27.51
N ASP A 426 -34.28 37.69 -27.74
CA ASP A 426 -34.87 36.90 -28.85
C ASP A 426 -34.37 36.92 -30.31
N GLY A 427 -34.39 35.72 -30.91
CA GLY A 427 -34.03 35.46 -32.31
C GLY A 427 -33.88 33.97 -32.69
N ASP A 428 -34.96 33.17 -32.59
CA ASP A 428 -35.00 31.79 -33.13
C ASP A 428 -35.26 31.78 -34.66
N SER A 429 -34.60 30.88 -35.41
CA SER A 429 -34.83 30.68 -36.86
C SER A 429 -34.14 29.41 -37.42
N ASP A 430 -34.91 28.34 -37.66
CA ASP A 430 -34.49 27.19 -38.49
C ASP A 430 -34.47 27.56 -39.99
N SER A 431 -33.48 27.05 -40.73
CA SER A 431 -33.51 26.99 -42.20
C SER A 431 -32.53 25.93 -42.74
N LYS A 432 -33.06 24.95 -43.48
CA LYS A 432 -32.31 23.91 -44.20
C LYS A 432 -32.26 24.24 -45.69
N GLU A 433 -31.25 23.73 -46.41
CA GLU A 433 -31.44 23.03 -47.69
C GLU A 433 -30.17 22.24 -48.09
N GLU A 434 -30.38 20.94 -48.37
CA GLU A 434 -29.83 20.09 -49.46
C GLU A 434 -28.29 20.03 -49.69
N GLU A 435 -27.63 18.89 -49.46
CA GLU A 435 -27.56 17.65 -50.28
C GLU A 435 -26.95 17.81 -51.69
N GLU A 436 -25.70 17.34 -51.88
CA GLU A 436 -25.41 16.34 -52.92
C GLU A 436 -24.08 15.58 -52.67
N ALA A 437 -24.01 14.32 -53.09
CA ALA A 437 -22.83 13.44 -53.13
C ALA A 437 -23.14 12.18 -53.98
N PRO A 438 -22.16 11.34 -54.37
CA PRO A 438 -20.71 11.53 -54.50
C PRO A 438 -20.19 11.21 -55.93
N ALA A 439 -18.93 11.57 -56.25
CA ALA A 439 -18.24 10.96 -57.39
C ALA A 439 -16.70 10.92 -57.26
N ALA A 440 -16.12 9.73 -57.44
CA ALA A 440 -14.77 9.52 -57.95
C ALA A 440 -14.89 8.80 -59.30
N PRO A 441 -13.92 8.97 -60.22
CA PRO A 441 -12.85 7.97 -60.30
C PRO A 441 -11.46 8.52 -60.69
N ALA A 442 -10.46 7.62 -60.62
CA ALA A 442 -9.08 7.77 -61.11
C ALA A 442 -8.99 7.25 -62.60
N PRO A 443 -7.84 6.82 -63.22
CA PRO A 443 -6.43 6.74 -62.77
C PRO A 443 -5.36 7.06 -63.86
N GLU A 444 -4.11 6.59 -63.63
CA GLU A 444 -2.97 6.42 -64.59
C GLU A 444 -2.30 7.70 -65.16
N SER A 445 -1.00 7.73 -65.54
CA SER A 445 0.09 6.73 -65.61
C SER A 445 1.47 7.43 -65.44
N GLY A 446 2.63 6.77 -65.26
CA GLY A 446 2.90 5.36 -64.92
C GLY A 446 4.22 4.78 -65.49
N ARG A 447 4.83 3.82 -64.75
CA ARG A 447 5.80 2.79 -65.22
C ARG A 447 7.20 3.32 -65.64
N ARG A 448 8.29 2.55 -65.71
CA ARG A 448 8.59 1.08 -65.78
C ARG A 448 9.97 0.86 -65.05
N ALA A 449 10.61 -0.29 -64.85
CA ALA A 449 10.48 -1.69 -65.31
C ALA A 449 11.09 -2.68 -64.26
N ARG A 450 11.77 -3.76 -64.70
CA ARG A 450 12.56 -4.74 -63.90
C ARG A 450 13.67 -5.38 -64.77
N ARG A 451 14.73 -5.91 -64.16
CA ARG A 451 15.57 -7.06 -64.58
C ARG A 451 16.35 -7.56 -63.34
N ALA A 452 16.93 -8.77 -63.22
CA ALA A 452 16.79 -10.13 -63.76
C ALA A 452 18.18 -10.83 -63.62
N ARG A 453 18.21 -12.12 -63.29
CA ARG A 453 19.42 -12.92 -62.89
C ARG A 453 20.16 -13.53 -64.11
N PRO A 454 21.46 -13.89 -64.00
CA PRO A 454 21.93 -15.25 -63.64
C PRO A 454 22.92 -15.23 -62.45
N GLY A 455 23.34 -16.31 -61.78
CA GLY A 455 23.45 -17.73 -62.14
C GLY A 455 24.94 -18.06 -62.37
N SER A 456 25.52 -19.18 -61.92
CA SER A 456 25.00 -20.49 -61.44
C SER A 456 25.31 -20.74 -59.93
N GLU A 457 25.94 -21.78 -59.33
CA GLU A 457 26.54 -23.10 -59.72
C GLU A 457 26.64 -24.08 -58.49
N GLU A 458 27.59 -25.04 -58.46
CA GLU A 458 27.75 -26.21 -57.54
C GLU A 458 28.34 -25.89 -56.13
N ALA A 459 28.29 -26.74 -55.07
CA ALA A 459 27.81 -28.12 -54.80
C ALA A 459 27.19 -28.15 -53.38
N ALA A 460 26.14 -28.89 -52.97
CA ALA A 460 25.70 -30.28 -53.20
C ALA A 460 26.15 -31.33 -52.13
N ALA A 461 25.49 -31.29 -50.95
CA ALA A 461 24.97 -32.44 -50.16
C ALA A 461 25.95 -33.55 -49.63
N PRO A 462 25.53 -34.51 -48.77
CA PRO A 462 24.22 -34.70 -48.12
C PRO A 462 24.27 -34.89 -46.57
N ALA A 463 23.09 -35.12 -45.97
CA ALA A 463 22.93 -35.85 -44.71
C ALA A 463 22.30 -37.23 -44.99
N PRO A 464 22.37 -38.19 -44.04
CA PRO A 464 21.36 -39.24 -43.91
C PRO A 464 20.64 -39.17 -42.55
N GLU A 465 19.44 -39.78 -42.49
CA GLU A 465 18.60 -39.90 -41.29
C GLU A 465 18.79 -41.30 -40.62
N PRO A 466 17.82 -41.99 -39.96
CA PRO A 466 18.12 -42.62 -38.66
C PRO A 466 17.91 -44.15 -38.62
N GLU A 467 18.32 -44.78 -37.52
CA GLU A 467 17.82 -46.11 -37.08
C GLU A 467 17.52 -46.09 -35.56
N ALA A 468 16.78 -47.09 -35.08
CA ALA A 468 16.17 -47.16 -33.75
C ALA A 468 16.30 -48.57 -33.12
N ASP A 469 15.84 -48.71 -31.87
CA ASP A 469 15.69 -49.95 -31.09
C ASP A 469 17.03 -50.67 -30.74
N GLU A 470 17.29 -51.22 -29.54
CA GLU A 470 16.50 -52.14 -28.71
C GLU A 470 16.78 -52.01 -27.19
N GLU A 471 15.80 -52.42 -26.38
CA GLU A 471 15.92 -52.87 -24.97
C GLU A 471 15.90 -54.42 -24.98
N PRO A 472 16.46 -55.18 -23.98
CA PRO A 472 15.83 -55.28 -22.64
C PRO A 472 16.73 -55.73 -21.45
N GLU A 473 16.21 -55.65 -20.21
CA GLU A 473 15.88 -56.80 -19.29
C GLU A 473 15.54 -56.35 -17.84
N GLU A 474 14.86 -57.25 -17.09
CA GLU A 474 14.38 -57.09 -15.70
C GLU A 474 15.54 -57.29 -14.66
N ALA A 475 15.41 -57.20 -13.31
CA ALA A 475 14.30 -57.42 -12.39
C ALA A 475 14.54 -56.72 -10.99
N PRO A 476 13.89 -57.05 -9.83
CA PRO A 476 13.03 -56.04 -9.18
C PRO A 476 13.20 -55.79 -7.65
N ALA A 477 12.68 -54.63 -7.20
CA ALA A 477 12.05 -54.30 -5.90
C ALA A 477 12.78 -54.60 -4.55
N PRO A 478 12.50 -53.81 -3.48
CA PRO A 478 11.33 -54.12 -2.64
C PRO A 478 10.46 -52.90 -2.23
N GLU A 479 9.36 -53.22 -1.55
CA GLU A 479 8.16 -52.38 -1.33
C GLU A 479 8.35 -51.17 -0.38
N SER A 480 7.64 -50.07 -0.67
CA SER A 480 7.32 -49.01 0.31
C SER A 480 5.86 -49.13 0.77
N SER A 481 5.62 -48.91 2.06
CA SER A 481 4.35 -49.26 2.71
C SER A 481 3.26 -48.19 2.53
N ARG A 482 2.22 -48.52 1.75
CA ARG A 482 1.01 -47.68 1.62
C ARG A 482 0.28 -47.55 2.97
N ARG A 483 0.25 -46.33 3.52
CA ARG A 483 -0.58 -46.00 4.71
C ARG A 483 -2.08 -46.12 4.37
N ARG A 484 -2.91 -46.37 5.38
CA ARG A 484 -4.36 -46.53 5.21
C ARG A 484 -5.10 -45.19 5.30
N LEU A 485 -5.67 -44.74 4.19
CA LEU A 485 -6.70 -43.69 4.18
C LEU A 485 -7.85 -44.06 5.14
N HIS A 486 -8.30 -43.09 5.93
CA HIS A 486 -9.49 -43.23 6.77
C HIS A 486 -10.74 -42.97 5.93
N SER A 487 -11.70 -43.90 5.95
CA SER A 487 -12.95 -43.73 5.23
C SER A 487 -13.94 -42.85 6.01
N ARG A 488 -14.27 -41.67 5.44
CA ARG A 488 -15.37 -40.80 5.92
C ARG A 488 -16.64 -41.65 6.11
N ARG A 489 -17.16 -41.69 7.34
CA ARG A 489 -18.51 -42.21 7.63
C ARG A 489 -19.52 -41.07 7.44
N LEU A 490 -20.25 -41.09 6.34
CA LEU A 490 -21.45 -40.28 6.18
C LEU A 490 -22.48 -40.60 7.28
N ARG A 491 -22.97 -39.55 7.94
CA ARG A 491 -24.21 -39.51 8.76
C ARG A 491 -24.77 -38.11 8.77
#